data_AF-Q18GD8-F1
#
_entry.id   AF-Q18GD8-F1
#
_cell.length_a   1.000
_cell.length_b   1.000
_cell.length_c   1.000
_cell.angle_alpha   90.00
_cell.angle_beta   90.00
_cell.angle_gamma   90.00
#
_symmetry.space_group_name_H-M   'P 1'
#
loop_
_entity.id
_entity.type
_entity.pdbx_description
1 polymer ?
#
loop_
_entity_poly.entity_id
_entity_poly.type
_entity_poly.pdbx_seq_one_letter_code
_entity_poly.pdbx_strand_id
1 'polypeptide(L)'
;MFQCPSSNNINSWLPCISDPSTDLGQLDSSSNQDHTDETHTIALRQYIDISRVGHSTLVCFRSYLIVGLISIISLIGMFSGETAASNAAVGLSEASENALSIPRWLYVATGGAAIGASALLAGFITDRRLLNRIHTYGSTLSSWHPLYHWGRHFGAAIGILLATIIIVRGLTGPQIPTVNAAIIIVFAGFRAGITIVIYAFGNVWTVLNPARSITTAIPTIPRSIQIPYPSRFGRWPALCGLFGLIWIETTTGITARPTLLALVIFGYLLVSIIGAMIFQEAWFRNIDPVSVFFRFYSRAAPLKWTNGQLRVSIPAMTLVGNSRVDPTVTNETQHVSSETIADGGANQVDTAETTTHSQSQSEYTDSAASSSSECLRESPPLIEDRSDVAVAIMLVWELTFSGFVTTTQGGAIIRTIVAGGIPPVITYLSLFIGGFITFYAAFVLAGRIASNRLLTTWSADDLTVAFAPSLIAIAVGYHLAHYVGFFLSLSPSLFDAVVSPFAPPSNPIILTLPAWISAFNIVFVLVGHLIAIWVAHSTAYQLFPSRLQAIRSQYPFIFVMMGYTIVSLWLISLPTATPPFVG
;
A
#
# COMPACT_ATOMS: atom_id res chain seq x y z
N MET A 1 -52.41 23.09 29.37
CA MET A 1 -53.65 22.67 28.70
C MET A 1 -53.27 21.58 27.70
N PHE A 2 -53.79 20.35 27.94
CA PHE A 2 -53.62 19.06 27.23
C PHE A 2 -52.20 18.42 27.26
N GLN A 3 -51.91 17.41 28.10
CA GLN A 3 -52.28 15.97 28.17
C GLN A 3 -51.44 15.01 27.29
N CYS A 4 -50.74 14.08 27.98
CA CYS A 4 -50.08 12.85 27.51
C CYS A 4 -51.08 11.79 26.97
N PRO A 5 -50.64 10.70 26.30
CA PRO A 5 -50.20 9.45 26.99
C PRO A 5 -49.02 8.70 26.30
N SER A 6 -48.08 8.10 27.06
CA SER A 6 -47.91 6.66 27.41
C SER A 6 -47.70 5.72 26.19
N SER A 7 -46.75 4.77 26.15
CA SER A 7 -46.49 3.72 27.15
C SER A 7 -45.25 2.85 26.80
N ASN A 8 -44.61 2.30 27.85
CA ASN A 8 -44.07 0.92 28.00
C ASN A 8 -42.86 0.47 27.13
N ASN A 9 -41.85 -0.27 27.61
CA ASN A 9 -41.49 -0.87 28.91
C ASN A 9 -40.10 -1.56 28.78
N ILE A 10 -39.36 -1.73 29.90
CA ILE A 10 -38.50 -2.91 30.27
C ILE A 10 -37.19 -3.09 29.44
N ASN A 11 -35.93 -3.15 29.94
CA ASN A 11 -35.25 -3.47 31.21
C ASN A 11 -33.81 -2.86 31.17
N SER A 12 -33.28 -2.18 32.20
CA SER A 12 -32.30 -2.71 33.20
C SER A 12 -31.34 -3.77 32.65
N TRP A 13 -30.00 -3.64 32.68
CA TRP A 13 -29.11 -3.60 33.84
C TRP A 13 -27.70 -3.12 33.42
N LEU A 14 -27.10 -2.16 34.14
CA LEU A 14 -25.64 -1.99 34.38
C LEU A 14 -25.45 -0.76 35.29
N PRO A 15 -24.94 -0.89 36.52
CA PRO A 15 -24.72 0.26 37.40
C PRO A 15 -23.37 0.93 37.11
N CYS A 16 -23.42 2.26 37.03
CA CYS A 16 -22.26 3.15 37.05
C CYS A 16 -21.52 3.05 38.39
N ILE A 17 -20.20 2.92 38.35
CA ILE A 17 -19.33 3.17 39.51
C ILE A 17 -18.84 4.61 39.41
N SER A 18 -19.30 5.42 40.36
CA SER A 18 -18.83 6.79 40.65
C SER A 18 -17.74 6.77 41.74
N ASP A 19 -16.88 7.79 41.68
CA ASP A 19 -15.82 8.19 42.63
C ASP A 19 -15.97 7.79 44.11
N PRO A 20 -14.85 7.60 44.83
CA PRO A 20 -14.80 7.80 46.26
C PRO A 20 -13.97 9.04 46.63
N SER A 21 -14.65 10.07 47.13
CA SER A 21 -14.04 11.09 47.98
C SER A 21 -14.96 11.35 49.17
N THR A 22 -14.79 10.62 50.29
CA THR A 22 -15.07 11.16 51.64
C THR A 22 -14.66 10.24 52.79
N ASP A 23 -14.07 10.90 53.78
CA ASP A 23 -14.13 10.73 55.24
C ASP A 23 -13.53 9.51 55.94
N LEU A 24 -12.36 9.80 56.53
CA LEU A 24 -11.84 9.24 57.77
C LEU A 24 -12.70 9.74 58.95
N GLY A 25 -13.37 8.82 59.65
CA GLY A 25 -14.10 9.13 60.87
C GLY A 25 -14.49 7.88 61.66
N GLN A 26 -13.53 7.38 62.44
CA GLN A 26 -13.69 6.83 63.79
C GLN A 26 -14.93 5.96 64.07
N LEU A 27 -14.75 4.63 64.21
CA LEU A 27 -15.59 3.80 65.08
C LEU A 27 -14.86 2.50 65.50
N ASP A 28 -15.25 2.05 66.68
CA ASP A 28 -14.57 1.21 67.65
C ASP A 28 -14.21 -0.24 67.28
N SER A 29 -13.22 -0.71 68.06
CA SER A 29 -12.91 -2.07 68.49
C SER A 29 -13.89 -3.20 68.15
N SER A 30 -13.34 -4.28 67.57
CA SER A 30 -13.39 -5.68 68.06
C SER A 30 -13.54 -6.71 66.92
N SER A 31 -12.59 -7.66 66.91
CA SER A 31 -12.67 -9.02 66.33
C SER A 31 -13.22 -9.19 64.90
N ASN A 32 -12.33 -9.20 63.89
CA ASN A 32 -12.36 -10.14 62.74
C ASN A 32 -11.28 -9.78 61.69
N GLN A 33 -10.02 -9.72 62.09
CA GLN A 33 -8.94 -9.27 61.19
C GLN A 33 -8.17 -10.40 60.51
N ASP A 34 -8.57 -11.67 60.68
CA ASP A 34 -7.81 -12.82 60.16
C ASP A 34 -8.46 -13.51 58.95
N HIS A 35 -9.74 -13.23 58.64
CA HIS A 35 -10.45 -13.90 57.53
C HIS A 35 -10.59 -13.06 56.25
N THR A 36 -10.44 -11.74 56.32
CA THR A 36 -10.53 -10.86 55.13
C THR A 36 -9.22 -10.79 54.35
N ASP A 37 -8.07 -10.94 55.01
CA ASP A 37 -6.75 -10.86 54.38
C ASP A 37 -6.41 -12.13 53.59
N GLU A 38 -6.78 -13.31 54.10
CA GLU A 38 -6.70 -14.58 53.36
C GLU A 38 -7.60 -14.57 52.12
N THR A 39 -8.82 -14.04 52.22
CA THR A 39 -9.76 -14.05 51.09
C THR A 39 -9.28 -13.12 49.95
N HIS A 40 -8.73 -11.95 50.28
CA HIS A 40 -8.13 -11.03 49.30
C HIS A 40 -6.85 -11.58 48.68
N THR A 41 -5.98 -12.24 49.46
CA THR A 41 -4.76 -12.85 48.94
C THR A 41 -5.04 -14.09 48.08
N ILE A 42 -6.06 -14.89 48.42
CA ILE A 42 -6.53 -16.01 47.58
C ILE A 42 -7.10 -15.47 46.26
N ALA A 43 -7.95 -14.44 46.30
CA ALA A 43 -8.52 -13.84 45.08
C ALA A 43 -7.44 -13.24 44.16
N LEU A 44 -6.43 -12.55 44.73
CA LEU A 44 -5.28 -12.03 43.98
C LEU A 44 -4.40 -13.14 43.40
N ARG A 45 -4.12 -14.22 44.15
CA ARG A 45 -3.40 -15.39 43.64
C ARG A 45 -4.16 -16.08 42.52
N GLN A 46 -5.47 -16.26 42.68
CA GLN A 46 -6.32 -16.90 41.69
C GLN A 46 -6.41 -16.05 40.41
N TYR A 47 -6.46 -14.71 40.53
CA TYR A 47 -6.37 -13.80 39.38
C TYR A 47 -5.00 -13.85 38.68
N ILE A 48 -3.90 -13.90 39.46
CA ILE A 48 -2.53 -14.02 38.92
C ILE A 48 -2.34 -15.39 38.25
N ASP A 49 -2.85 -16.48 38.81
CA ASP A 49 -2.74 -17.81 38.22
C ASP A 49 -3.62 -17.97 36.98
N ILE A 50 -4.85 -17.46 36.98
CA ILE A 50 -5.72 -17.45 35.77
C ILE A 50 -5.09 -16.62 34.65
N SER A 51 -4.52 -15.44 34.97
CA SER A 51 -3.84 -14.61 33.98
C SER A 51 -2.54 -15.24 33.49
N ARG A 52 -1.78 -15.93 34.34
CA ARG A 52 -0.53 -16.62 33.99
C ARG A 52 -0.77 -17.90 33.17
N VAL A 53 -1.83 -18.66 33.46
CA VAL A 53 -2.28 -19.81 32.67
C VAL A 53 -2.84 -19.35 31.32
N GLY A 54 -3.64 -18.28 31.31
CA GLY A 54 -4.12 -17.62 30.08
C GLY A 54 -2.97 -17.12 29.20
N HIS A 55 -1.92 -16.54 29.81
CA HIS A 55 -0.74 -16.08 29.09
C HIS A 55 0.05 -17.26 28.49
N SER A 56 0.27 -18.33 29.25
CA SER A 56 1.05 -19.50 28.82
C SER A 56 0.35 -20.28 27.70
N THR A 57 -0.98 -20.46 27.81
CA THR A 57 -1.79 -21.12 26.77
C THR A 57 -1.84 -20.30 25.48
N LEU A 58 -1.97 -18.98 25.58
CA LEU A 58 -1.96 -18.09 24.41
C LEU A 58 -0.59 -18.03 23.72
N VAL A 59 0.50 -18.05 24.48
CA VAL A 59 1.86 -18.13 23.94
C VAL A 59 2.06 -19.46 23.19
N CYS A 60 1.64 -20.58 23.77
CA CYS A 60 1.73 -21.90 23.14
C CYS A 60 0.91 -21.97 21.83
N PHE A 61 -0.34 -21.51 21.86
CA PHE A 61 -1.21 -21.42 20.68
C PHE A 61 -0.56 -20.59 19.55
N ARG A 62 0.13 -19.50 19.88
CA ARG A 62 0.81 -18.64 18.90
C ARG A 62 2.08 -19.27 18.33
N SER A 63 2.84 -20.02 19.13
CA SER A 63 3.95 -20.82 18.62
C SER A 63 3.45 -21.83 17.58
N TYR A 64 2.31 -22.49 17.81
CA TYR A 64 1.69 -23.37 16.82
C TYR A 64 1.23 -22.62 15.56
N LEU A 65 0.67 -21.41 15.69
CA LEU A 65 0.31 -20.57 14.52
C LEU A 65 1.53 -20.17 13.69
N ILE A 66 2.66 -19.81 14.32
CA ILE A 66 3.90 -19.47 13.60
C ILE A 66 4.46 -20.69 12.88
N VAL A 67 4.51 -21.84 13.56
CA VAL A 67 4.96 -23.10 12.94
C VAL A 67 4.02 -23.52 11.80
N GLY A 68 2.70 -23.36 11.98
CA GLY A 68 1.71 -23.59 10.94
C GLY A 68 1.90 -22.67 9.73
N LEU A 69 2.11 -21.37 9.96
CA LEU A 69 2.39 -20.39 8.92
C LEU A 69 3.64 -20.78 8.10
N ILE A 70 4.74 -21.13 8.78
CA ILE A 70 6.00 -21.55 8.12
C ILE A 70 5.78 -22.85 7.32
N SER A 71 5.03 -23.79 7.88
CA SER A 71 4.72 -25.08 7.22
C SER A 71 3.88 -24.88 5.97
N ILE A 72 2.87 -24.01 6.02
CA ILE A 72 2.02 -23.67 4.86
C ILE A 72 2.84 -22.97 3.77
N ILE A 73 3.68 -21.99 4.14
CA ILE A 73 4.56 -21.29 3.19
C ILE A 73 5.54 -22.27 2.53
N SER A 74 6.11 -23.19 3.31
CA SER A 74 7.03 -24.22 2.80
C SER A 74 6.31 -25.21 1.87
N LEU A 75 5.09 -25.62 2.23
CA LEU A 75 4.26 -26.50 1.41
C LEU A 75 3.88 -25.86 0.07
N ILE A 76 3.49 -24.57 0.07
CA ILE A 76 3.23 -23.81 -1.16
C ILE A 76 4.51 -23.75 -2.03
N GLY A 77 5.68 -23.60 -1.42
CA GLY A 77 6.97 -23.66 -2.10
C GLY A 77 7.27 -25.03 -2.74
N MET A 78 6.83 -26.14 -2.12
CA MET A 78 7.05 -27.49 -2.62
C MET A 78 6.16 -27.86 -3.83
N PHE A 79 5.01 -27.20 -4.01
CA PHE A 79 4.14 -27.39 -5.19
C PHE A 79 4.69 -26.73 -6.47
N SER A 80 5.91 -26.19 -6.46
CA SER A 80 6.62 -25.67 -7.65
C SER A 80 7.26 -26.75 -8.53
N GLY A 81 7.08 -28.04 -8.20
CA GLY A 81 7.76 -29.19 -8.83
C GLY A 81 7.36 -29.51 -10.28
N GLU A 82 6.34 -28.87 -10.84
CA GLU A 82 6.00 -29.00 -12.27
C GLU A 82 5.91 -27.61 -12.89
N THR A 83 6.95 -27.26 -13.65
CA THR A 83 7.12 -25.97 -14.29
C THR A 83 6.34 -25.96 -15.59
N ALA A 84 5.13 -25.43 -15.54
CA ALA A 84 4.35 -25.05 -16.70
C ALA A 84 3.80 -23.67 -16.37
N ALA A 85 4.08 -22.68 -17.21
CA ALA A 85 3.91 -21.27 -16.85
C ALA A 85 2.77 -20.60 -17.61
N SER A 86 2.33 -19.40 -17.16
CA SER A 86 1.04 -18.83 -17.57
C SER A 86 1.15 -17.61 -18.45
N ASN A 87 0.32 -17.59 -19.48
CA ASN A 87 0.22 -16.51 -20.44
C ASN A 87 -1.07 -15.69 -20.22
N ALA A 88 -1.20 -15.00 -19.09
CA ALA A 88 -2.20 -13.92 -18.99
C ALA A 88 -1.83 -12.69 -19.85
N ALA A 89 -0.58 -12.61 -20.31
CA ALA A 89 -0.08 -11.55 -21.17
C ALA A 89 -0.52 -11.67 -22.65
N VAL A 90 -1.16 -12.76 -23.07
CA VAL A 90 -1.54 -12.98 -24.48
C VAL A 90 -2.80 -12.18 -24.89
N GLY A 91 -3.50 -11.53 -23.95
CA GLY A 91 -4.61 -10.62 -24.27
C GLY A 91 -4.23 -9.33 -25.01
N LEU A 92 -2.95 -9.12 -25.35
CA LEU A 92 -2.43 -7.91 -25.99
C LEU A 92 -1.70 -8.18 -27.32
N SER A 93 -1.71 -9.42 -27.84
CA SER A 93 -1.02 -9.74 -29.09
C SER A 93 -1.54 -8.96 -30.30
N GLU A 94 -2.80 -8.53 -30.31
CA GLU A 94 -3.38 -7.80 -31.46
C GLU A 94 -2.99 -6.31 -31.54
N ALA A 95 -2.58 -5.67 -30.43
CA ALA A 95 -2.21 -4.24 -30.45
C ALA A 95 -0.79 -4.02 -31.02
N SER A 96 0.07 -5.04 -31.00
CA SER A 96 1.43 -4.98 -31.54
C SER A 96 1.54 -5.48 -32.98
N GLU A 97 0.55 -6.22 -33.50
CA GLU A 97 0.60 -6.73 -34.88
C GLU A 97 0.54 -5.60 -35.92
N ASN A 98 -0.10 -4.48 -35.56
CA ASN A 98 0.11 -3.24 -36.28
C ASN A 98 1.38 -2.58 -35.76
N ALA A 99 2.52 -3.11 -36.20
CA ALA A 99 3.79 -2.40 -36.14
C ALA A 99 3.52 -0.95 -36.55
N LEU A 100 3.67 -0.01 -35.61
CA LEU A 100 3.68 1.41 -35.92
C LEU A 100 4.53 1.54 -37.18
N SER A 101 3.99 2.09 -38.26
CA SER A 101 4.71 2.33 -39.52
C SER A 101 5.89 3.31 -39.36
N ILE A 102 6.20 3.65 -38.11
CA ILE A 102 7.21 4.58 -37.63
C ILE A 102 8.44 3.75 -37.19
N PRO A 103 9.64 4.09 -37.68
CA PRO A 103 10.88 3.44 -37.25
C PRO A 103 11.03 3.42 -35.72
N ARG A 104 11.43 2.29 -35.13
CA ARG A 104 11.50 2.12 -33.67
C ARG A 104 12.41 3.13 -32.97
N TRP A 105 13.54 3.48 -33.60
CA TRP A 105 14.44 4.51 -33.07
C TRP A 105 13.73 5.86 -32.95
N LEU A 106 12.83 6.18 -33.89
CA LEU A 106 12.06 7.41 -33.88
C LEU A 106 10.98 7.36 -32.80
N TYR A 107 10.31 6.21 -32.61
CA TYR A 107 9.36 6.03 -31.50
C TYR A 107 10.02 6.21 -30.12
N VAL A 108 11.15 5.55 -29.88
CA VAL A 108 11.89 5.66 -28.61
C VAL A 108 12.48 7.06 -28.43
N ALA A 109 13.05 7.65 -29.49
CA ALA A 109 13.62 8.99 -29.43
C ALA A 109 12.54 10.06 -29.18
N THR A 110 11.38 9.97 -29.84
CA THR A 110 10.28 10.93 -29.65
C THR A 110 9.62 10.78 -28.29
N GLY A 111 9.40 9.56 -27.81
CA GLY A 111 8.91 9.33 -26.44
C GLY A 111 9.88 9.86 -25.38
N GLY A 112 11.17 9.55 -25.50
CA GLY A 112 12.21 10.06 -24.61
C GLY A 112 12.36 11.59 -24.68
N ALA A 113 12.34 12.17 -25.88
CA ALA A 113 12.42 13.62 -26.07
C ALA A 113 11.18 14.35 -25.53
N ALA A 114 9.98 13.80 -25.71
CA ALA A 114 8.76 14.39 -25.17
C ALA A 114 8.78 14.44 -23.64
N ILE A 115 9.23 13.36 -23.00
CA ILE A 115 9.37 13.29 -21.54
C ILE A 115 10.48 14.24 -21.07
N GLY A 116 11.65 14.24 -21.72
CA GLY A 116 12.74 15.16 -21.40
C GLY A 116 12.35 16.62 -21.55
N ALA A 117 11.68 16.99 -22.64
CA ALA A 117 11.17 18.33 -22.87
C ALA A 117 10.12 18.73 -21.82
N SER A 118 9.26 17.80 -21.42
CA SER A 118 8.29 18.02 -20.35
C SER A 118 8.95 18.25 -18.99
N ALA A 119 10.04 17.53 -18.69
CA ALA A 119 10.84 17.74 -17.48
C ALA A 119 11.49 19.13 -17.46
N LEU A 120 12.03 19.57 -18.60
CA LEU A 120 12.56 20.93 -18.76
C LEU A 120 11.44 21.98 -18.62
N LEU A 121 10.27 21.73 -19.20
CA LEU A 121 9.11 22.62 -19.12
C LEU A 121 8.62 22.78 -17.67
N ALA A 122 8.51 21.67 -16.93
CA ALA A 122 8.15 21.69 -15.51
C ALA A 122 9.15 22.50 -14.68
N GLY A 123 10.44 22.48 -15.07
CA GLY A 123 11.51 23.28 -14.46
C GLY A 123 11.25 24.79 -14.47
N PHE A 124 10.44 25.32 -15.40
CA PHE A 124 10.08 26.74 -15.42
C PHE A 124 9.05 27.14 -14.35
N ILE A 125 8.31 26.17 -13.80
CA ILE A 125 7.30 26.42 -12.76
C ILE A 125 8.03 26.50 -11.41
N THR A 126 8.53 27.69 -11.08
CA THR A 126 9.38 27.89 -9.89
C THR A 126 8.66 28.54 -8.70
N ASP A 127 7.39 28.93 -8.86
CA ASP A 127 6.61 29.60 -7.82
C ASP A 127 6.10 28.60 -6.77
N ARG A 128 6.67 28.69 -5.57
CA ARG A 128 6.28 27.86 -4.42
C ARG A 128 4.84 28.06 -3.97
N ARG A 129 4.29 29.27 -4.13
CA ARG A 129 2.89 29.54 -3.74
C ARG A 129 1.93 28.82 -4.68
N LEU A 130 2.23 28.82 -5.98
CA LEU A 130 1.47 28.08 -6.98
C LEU A 130 1.57 26.57 -6.74
N LEU A 131 2.78 26.05 -6.53
CA LEU A 131 3.03 24.64 -6.20
C LEU A 131 2.21 24.22 -4.96
N ASN A 132 2.31 24.96 -3.86
CA ASN A 132 1.58 24.65 -2.63
C ASN A 132 0.06 24.73 -2.83
N ARG A 133 -0.44 25.71 -3.60
CA ARG A 133 -1.87 25.84 -3.91
C ARG A 133 -2.38 24.64 -4.68
N ILE A 134 -1.63 24.13 -5.66
CA ILE A 134 -2.01 22.93 -6.44
C ILE A 134 -2.00 21.68 -5.55
N HIS A 135 -1.02 21.55 -4.65
CA HIS A 135 -0.93 20.40 -3.74
C HIS A 135 -2.01 20.35 -2.66
N THR A 136 -2.35 21.52 -2.12
CA THR A 136 -3.41 21.66 -1.12
C THR A 136 -4.80 21.82 -1.74
N TYR A 137 -4.88 21.92 -3.07
CA TYR A 137 -6.17 21.99 -3.77
C TYR A 137 -6.94 20.70 -3.56
N GLY A 138 -8.03 20.83 -2.83
CA GLY A 138 -8.94 19.76 -2.55
C GLY A 138 -10.14 20.25 -1.78
N SER A 139 -11.15 19.41 -1.69
CA SER A 139 -12.34 19.69 -0.91
C SER A 139 -12.70 18.44 -0.13
N THR A 140 -13.09 18.64 1.13
CA THR A 140 -13.66 17.59 1.97
C THR A 140 -15.17 17.73 1.90
N LEU A 141 -15.85 16.73 1.32
CA LEU A 141 -17.30 16.69 1.30
C LEU A 141 -17.82 16.14 2.63
N SER A 142 -18.94 16.71 3.10
CA SER A 142 -19.58 16.36 4.37
C SER A 142 -19.92 14.86 4.44
N SER A 143 -19.62 14.25 5.59
CA SER A 143 -19.70 12.81 5.84
C SER A 143 -21.13 12.32 6.02
N TRP A 144 -21.45 11.18 5.42
CA TRP A 144 -22.59 10.34 5.81
C TRP A 144 -22.05 9.12 6.55
N HIS A 145 -21.74 9.28 7.84
CA HIS A 145 -21.20 8.21 8.69
C HIS A 145 -21.98 6.88 8.61
N PRO A 146 -23.34 6.86 8.56
CA PRO A 146 -24.09 5.62 8.41
C PRO A 146 -23.77 4.86 7.11
N LEU A 147 -23.58 5.59 6.00
CA LEU A 147 -23.23 5.00 4.71
C LEU A 147 -21.84 4.38 4.74
N TYR A 148 -20.89 5.01 5.45
CA TYR A 148 -19.54 4.48 5.62
C TYR A 148 -19.52 3.18 6.43
N HIS A 149 -20.25 3.13 7.55
CA HIS A 149 -20.35 1.91 8.37
C HIS A 149 -21.07 0.78 7.63
N TRP A 150 -22.21 1.07 6.99
CA TRP A 150 -22.94 0.08 6.20
C TRP A 150 -22.12 -0.41 5.01
N GLY A 151 -21.48 0.51 4.27
CA GLY A 151 -20.59 0.19 3.17
C GLY A 151 -19.41 -0.71 3.59
N ARG A 152 -18.88 -0.53 4.81
CA ARG A 152 -17.84 -1.39 5.36
C ARG A 152 -18.31 -2.83 5.55
N HIS A 153 -19.48 -3.04 6.17
CA HIS A 153 -20.02 -4.39 6.38
C HIS A 153 -20.45 -5.03 5.06
N PHE A 154 -21.07 -4.25 4.17
CA PHE A 154 -21.48 -4.71 2.85
C PHE A 154 -20.29 -5.15 2.00
N GLY A 155 -19.24 -4.33 1.92
CA GLY A 155 -18.03 -4.70 1.18
C GLY A 155 -17.27 -5.87 1.81
N ALA A 156 -17.29 -6.01 3.14
CA ALA A 156 -16.75 -7.20 3.81
C ALA A 156 -17.50 -8.48 3.41
N ALA A 157 -18.85 -8.43 3.36
CA ALA A 157 -19.67 -9.55 2.91
C ALA A 157 -19.40 -9.89 1.43
N ILE A 158 -19.28 -8.89 0.56
CA ILE A 158 -18.90 -9.07 -0.85
C ILE A 158 -17.52 -9.73 -0.96
N GLY A 159 -16.54 -9.25 -0.19
CA GLY A 159 -15.17 -9.80 -0.21
C GLY A 159 -15.13 -11.29 0.13
N ILE A 160 -15.84 -11.69 1.19
CA ILE A 160 -15.95 -13.09 1.62
C ILE A 160 -16.71 -13.92 0.57
N LEU A 161 -17.81 -13.39 0.04
CA LEU A 161 -18.61 -14.06 -0.99
C LEU A 161 -17.79 -14.32 -2.26
N LEU A 162 -17.09 -13.30 -2.77
CA LEU A 162 -16.24 -13.43 -3.95
C LEU A 162 -15.09 -14.41 -3.70
N ALA A 163 -14.42 -14.36 -2.56
CA ALA A 163 -13.37 -15.31 -2.20
C ALA A 163 -13.88 -16.75 -2.19
N THR A 164 -15.08 -16.97 -1.64
CA THR A 164 -15.74 -18.28 -1.61
C THR A 164 -16.07 -18.76 -3.02
N ILE A 165 -16.64 -17.90 -3.87
CA ILE A 165 -16.94 -18.20 -5.26
C ILE A 165 -15.67 -18.58 -6.03
N ILE A 166 -14.60 -17.79 -5.89
CA ILE A 166 -13.32 -18.03 -6.57
C ILE A 166 -12.76 -19.42 -6.21
N ILE A 167 -12.75 -19.76 -4.92
CA ILE A 167 -12.24 -21.07 -4.46
C ILE A 167 -13.13 -22.20 -4.98
N VAL A 168 -14.45 -22.10 -4.77
CA VAL A 168 -15.39 -23.17 -5.16
C VAL A 168 -15.37 -23.38 -6.67
N ARG A 169 -15.40 -22.31 -7.48
CA ARG A 169 -15.42 -22.40 -8.95
C ARG A 169 -14.06 -22.74 -9.55
N GLY A 170 -12.95 -22.41 -8.91
CA GLY A 170 -11.65 -22.90 -9.36
C GLY A 170 -11.49 -24.41 -9.15
N LEU A 171 -12.03 -24.95 -8.05
CA LEU A 171 -11.98 -26.40 -7.74
C LEU A 171 -13.05 -27.24 -8.48
N THR A 172 -14.27 -26.72 -8.62
CA THR A 172 -15.43 -27.49 -9.15
C THR A 172 -15.91 -27.04 -10.53
N GLY A 173 -15.47 -25.86 -10.99
CA GLY A 173 -15.90 -25.30 -12.27
C GLY A 173 -15.16 -25.90 -13.47
N PRO A 174 -15.56 -25.51 -14.69
CA PRO A 174 -14.89 -25.94 -15.92
C PRO A 174 -13.41 -25.60 -15.88
N GLN A 175 -12.52 -26.53 -16.19
CA GLN A 175 -11.08 -26.28 -16.24
C GLN A 175 -10.65 -25.64 -17.58
N ILE A 176 -11.51 -24.75 -18.09
CA ILE A 176 -11.30 -23.96 -19.30
C ILE A 176 -11.15 -22.49 -18.86
N PRO A 177 -9.97 -21.88 -19.01
CA PRO A 177 -9.68 -20.56 -18.43
C PRO A 177 -10.62 -19.44 -18.87
N THR A 178 -11.05 -19.48 -20.14
CA THR A 178 -11.92 -18.46 -20.75
C THR A 178 -13.36 -18.49 -20.24
N VAL A 179 -13.78 -19.58 -19.60
CA VAL A 179 -15.15 -19.77 -19.08
C VAL A 179 -15.17 -19.86 -17.55
N ASN A 180 -14.02 -20.15 -16.92
CA ASN A 180 -13.97 -20.34 -15.48
C ASN A 180 -14.11 -18.99 -14.74
N ALA A 181 -15.18 -18.86 -13.96
CA ALA A 181 -15.46 -17.66 -13.18
C ALA A 181 -14.32 -17.25 -12.24
N ALA A 182 -13.58 -18.21 -11.66
CA ALA A 182 -12.44 -17.89 -10.78
C ALA A 182 -11.33 -17.16 -11.53
N ILE A 183 -10.97 -17.63 -12.74
CA ILE A 183 -9.97 -16.96 -13.59
C ILE A 183 -10.46 -15.56 -13.96
N ILE A 184 -11.69 -15.43 -14.47
CA ILE A 184 -12.23 -14.15 -14.95
C ILE A 184 -12.34 -13.14 -13.81
N ILE A 185 -12.89 -13.53 -12.66
CA ILE A 185 -13.04 -12.65 -11.49
C ILE A 185 -11.67 -12.20 -10.97
N VAL A 186 -10.67 -13.10 -10.92
CA VAL A 186 -9.35 -12.74 -10.40
C VAL A 186 -8.56 -11.88 -11.39
N PHE A 187 -8.54 -12.20 -12.68
CA PHE A 187 -7.72 -11.46 -13.64
C PHE A 187 -8.43 -10.23 -14.21
N ALA A 188 -9.66 -10.36 -14.71
CA ALA A 188 -10.40 -9.20 -15.21
C ALA A 188 -10.96 -8.36 -14.06
N GLY A 189 -11.58 -8.99 -13.05
CA GLY A 189 -12.18 -8.27 -11.93
C GLY A 189 -11.16 -7.67 -10.99
N PHE A 190 -10.29 -8.50 -10.41
CA PHE A 190 -9.40 -8.08 -9.32
C PHE A 190 -8.12 -7.43 -9.83
N ARG A 191 -7.33 -8.13 -10.66
CA ARG A 191 -6.05 -7.63 -11.15
C ARG A 191 -6.21 -6.37 -12.01
N ALA A 192 -7.20 -6.34 -12.91
CA ALA A 192 -7.47 -5.17 -13.74
C ALA A 192 -8.48 -4.21 -13.08
N GLY A 193 -9.71 -4.66 -12.85
CA GLY A 193 -10.82 -3.80 -12.41
C GLY A 193 -10.60 -3.12 -11.05
N ILE A 194 -10.32 -3.89 -10.00
CA ILE A 194 -10.09 -3.33 -8.65
C ILE A 194 -8.88 -2.40 -8.65
N THR A 195 -7.82 -2.72 -9.38
CA THR A 195 -6.67 -1.81 -9.54
C THR A 195 -7.07 -0.47 -10.16
N ILE A 196 -7.89 -0.47 -11.22
CA ILE A 196 -8.43 0.76 -11.83
C ILE A 196 -9.31 1.54 -10.82
N VAL A 197 -10.19 0.85 -10.09
CA VAL A 197 -11.02 1.46 -9.04
C VAL A 197 -10.15 2.10 -7.96
N ILE A 198 -9.04 1.47 -7.57
CA ILE A 198 -8.12 1.99 -6.56
C ILE A 198 -7.45 3.29 -7.00
N TYR A 199 -7.13 3.42 -8.29
CA TYR A 199 -6.59 4.67 -8.85
C TYR A 199 -7.60 5.81 -8.85
N ALA A 200 -8.90 5.52 -8.85
CA ALA A 200 -9.94 6.52 -8.88
C ALA A 200 -10.46 6.87 -7.47
N PHE A 201 -10.71 5.86 -6.63
CA PHE A 201 -11.50 5.95 -5.40
C PHE A 201 -10.72 5.67 -4.10
N GLY A 202 -9.42 5.41 -4.20
CA GLY A 202 -8.58 5.09 -3.06
C GLY A 202 -8.70 3.62 -2.64
N ASN A 203 -8.30 3.30 -1.41
CA ASN A 203 -8.03 1.91 -1.01
C ASN A 203 -9.31 1.12 -0.65
N VAL A 204 -10.08 0.73 -1.67
CA VAL A 204 -11.29 -0.10 -1.50
C VAL A 204 -10.99 -1.50 -0.98
N TRP A 205 -9.75 -1.99 -1.16
CA TRP A 205 -9.32 -3.30 -0.66
C TRP A 205 -9.39 -3.38 0.86
N THR A 206 -9.26 -2.27 1.58
CA THR A 206 -9.43 -2.24 3.04
C THR A 206 -10.76 -2.79 3.52
N VAL A 207 -11.81 -2.68 2.69
CA VAL A 207 -13.16 -3.16 2.97
C VAL A 207 -13.41 -4.52 2.33
N LEU A 208 -12.90 -4.75 1.12
CA LEU A 208 -13.11 -5.99 0.37
C LEU A 208 -12.20 -7.15 0.81
N ASN A 209 -11.15 -6.91 1.60
CA ASN A 209 -10.20 -7.95 1.99
C ASN A 209 -10.86 -9.00 2.92
N PRO A 210 -11.10 -10.24 2.46
CA PRO A 210 -11.79 -11.26 3.24
C PRO A 210 -11.03 -11.68 4.51
N ALA A 211 -9.70 -11.75 4.45
CA ALA A 211 -8.88 -12.09 5.63
C ALA A 211 -9.00 -11.00 6.71
N ARG A 212 -9.04 -9.73 6.29
CA ARG A 212 -9.27 -8.60 7.22
C ARG A 212 -10.68 -8.64 7.78
N SER A 213 -11.69 -8.86 6.94
CA SER A 213 -13.09 -8.98 7.36
C SER A 213 -13.28 -10.06 8.43
N ILE A 214 -12.74 -11.26 8.19
CA ILE A 214 -12.81 -12.39 9.12
C ILE A 214 -12.11 -12.05 10.44
N THR A 215 -10.88 -11.51 10.39
CA THR A 215 -10.10 -11.21 11.60
C THR A 215 -10.66 -10.04 12.41
N THR A 216 -11.32 -9.06 11.78
CA THR A 216 -12.00 -7.97 12.51
C THR A 216 -13.26 -8.41 13.24
N ALA A 217 -13.84 -9.58 12.88
CA ALA A 217 -14.97 -10.16 13.61
C ALA A 217 -14.54 -10.93 14.86
N ILE A 218 -13.25 -11.27 14.98
CA ILE A 218 -12.67 -11.95 16.15
C ILE A 218 -12.35 -10.89 17.22
N PRO A 219 -12.66 -11.11 18.50
CA PRO A 219 -12.37 -10.16 19.58
C PRO A 219 -10.90 -9.74 19.63
N THR A 220 -10.64 -8.43 19.76
CA THR A 220 -9.29 -7.87 19.77
C THR A 220 -8.49 -8.37 20.98
N ILE A 221 -7.29 -8.89 20.74
CA ILE A 221 -6.38 -9.33 21.81
C ILE A 221 -5.90 -8.09 22.60
N PRO A 222 -5.92 -8.11 23.96
CA PRO A 222 -5.44 -7.00 24.79
C PRO A 222 -4.00 -6.57 24.44
N ARG A 223 -3.71 -5.27 24.50
CA ARG A 223 -2.39 -4.69 24.15
C ARG A 223 -1.23 -5.35 24.91
N SER A 224 -1.45 -5.79 26.14
CA SER A 224 -0.45 -6.47 26.98
C SER A 224 0.08 -7.78 26.39
N ILE A 225 -0.63 -8.39 25.43
CA ILE A 225 -0.25 -9.66 24.81
C ILE A 225 0.01 -9.48 23.30
N GLN A 226 -0.05 -8.26 22.76
CA GLN A 226 0.24 -8.04 21.33
C GLN A 226 1.73 -8.24 21.05
N ILE A 227 2.07 -8.91 19.94
CA ILE A 227 3.47 -8.98 19.49
C ILE A 227 3.71 -7.70 18.69
N PRO A 228 4.57 -6.79 19.16
CA PRO A 228 4.88 -5.60 18.38
C PRO A 228 5.59 -6.03 17.10
N TYR A 229 5.14 -5.49 15.96
CA TYR A 229 5.82 -5.69 14.70
C TYR A 229 7.23 -5.06 14.76
N PRO A 230 8.32 -5.82 14.52
CA PRO A 230 9.66 -5.26 14.56
C PRO A 230 9.86 -4.22 13.46
N SER A 231 10.16 -2.98 13.84
CA SER A 231 10.35 -1.86 12.91
C SER A 231 11.43 -2.13 11.86
N ARG A 232 12.48 -2.89 12.23
CA ARG A 232 13.58 -3.29 11.32
C ARG A 232 13.13 -4.01 10.05
N PHE A 233 11.97 -4.68 10.08
CA PHE A 233 11.49 -5.42 8.92
C PHE A 233 10.78 -4.52 7.90
N GLY A 234 10.38 -3.29 8.28
CA GLY A 234 9.75 -2.33 7.37
C GLY A 234 8.61 -2.98 6.58
N ARG A 235 8.68 -2.94 5.25
CA ARG A 235 7.80 -3.63 4.29
C ARG A 235 8.53 -4.71 3.48
N TRP A 236 9.73 -5.13 3.88
CA TRP A 236 10.46 -6.21 3.20
C TRP A 236 9.66 -7.52 3.12
N PRO A 237 8.92 -7.96 4.15
CA PRO A 237 8.08 -9.16 4.06
C PRO A 237 7.00 -9.04 2.96
N ALA A 238 6.35 -7.87 2.84
CA ALA A 238 5.38 -7.63 1.78
C ALA A 238 6.03 -7.60 0.40
N LEU A 239 7.23 -7.04 0.27
CA LEU A 239 7.99 -7.09 -0.97
C LEU A 239 8.31 -8.54 -1.37
N CYS A 240 8.80 -9.36 -0.44
CA CYS A 240 9.05 -10.78 -0.69
C CYS A 240 7.76 -11.53 -1.09
N GLY A 241 6.64 -11.24 -0.44
CA GLY A 241 5.34 -11.78 -0.81
C GLY A 241 4.90 -11.35 -2.22
N LEU A 242 5.14 -10.09 -2.60
CA LEU A 242 4.83 -9.56 -3.93
C LEU A 242 5.71 -10.22 -5.00
N PHE A 243 7.01 -10.39 -4.72
CA PHE A 243 7.90 -11.22 -5.53
C PHE A 243 7.35 -12.62 -5.73
N GLY A 244 6.97 -13.29 -4.64
CA GLY A 244 6.42 -14.65 -4.70
C GLY A 244 5.16 -14.74 -5.54
N LEU A 245 4.21 -13.80 -5.37
CA LEU A 245 2.96 -13.79 -6.15
C LEU A 245 3.22 -13.59 -7.64
N ILE A 246 4.04 -12.59 -8.00
CA ILE A 246 4.38 -12.31 -9.41
C ILE A 246 5.18 -13.46 -10.01
N TRP A 247 6.11 -14.03 -9.23
CA TRP A 247 6.90 -15.18 -9.63
C TRP A 247 6.02 -16.39 -9.93
N ILE A 248 5.11 -16.74 -9.02
CA ILE A 248 4.14 -17.82 -9.22
C ILE A 248 3.32 -17.54 -10.49
N GLU A 249 2.79 -16.34 -10.63
CA GLU A 249 1.97 -15.98 -11.77
C GLU A 249 2.70 -16.15 -13.11
N THR A 250 3.94 -15.66 -13.17
CA THR A 250 4.77 -15.66 -14.39
C THR A 250 5.37 -17.04 -14.71
N THR A 251 5.52 -17.93 -13.72
CA THR A 251 6.23 -19.22 -13.90
C THR A 251 5.40 -20.49 -13.69
N THR A 252 4.14 -20.40 -13.21
CA THR A 252 3.36 -21.61 -12.81
C THR A 252 2.05 -21.85 -13.55
N GLY A 253 1.70 -21.05 -14.56
CA GLY A 253 0.57 -21.46 -15.40
C GLY A 253 -0.75 -21.11 -14.75
N ILE A 254 -0.74 -20.39 -13.64
CA ILE A 254 -1.89 -20.20 -12.76
C ILE A 254 -3.11 -19.57 -13.45
N THR A 255 -2.90 -18.76 -14.49
CA THR A 255 -3.99 -18.13 -15.27
C THR A 255 -4.68 -19.11 -16.23
N ALA A 256 -4.02 -20.23 -16.53
CA ALA A 256 -4.53 -21.33 -17.35
C ALA A 256 -5.03 -22.53 -16.53
N ARG A 257 -4.85 -22.50 -15.20
CA ARG A 257 -5.13 -23.64 -14.30
C ARG A 257 -6.04 -23.22 -13.15
N PRO A 258 -7.38 -23.27 -13.31
CA PRO A 258 -8.32 -22.78 -12.30
C PRO A 258 -8.18 -23.46 -10.93
N THR A 259 -7.91 -24.78 -10.90
CA THR A 259 -7.68 -25.49 -9.63
C THR A 259 -6.43 -24.97 -8.90
N LEU A 260 -5.33 -24.75 -9.62
CA LEU A 260 -4.10 -24.19 -9.05
C LEU A 260 -4.36 -22.78 -8.49
N LEU A 261 -5.09 -21.95 -9.24
CA LEU A 261 -5.48 -20.62 -8.77
C LEU A 261 -6.27 -20.68 -7.45
N ALA A 262 -7.27 -21.55 -7.35
CA ALA A 262 -8.07 -21.70 -6.13
C ALA A 262 -7.22 -22.15 -4.94
N LEU A 263 -6.29 -23.10 -5.13
CA LEU A 263 -5.40 -23.56 -4.07
C LEU A 263 -4.44 -22.47 -3.58
N VAL A 264 -3.86 -21.70 -4.51
CA VAL A 264 -2.97 -20.58 -4.16
C VAL A 264 -3.73 -19.47 -3.43
N ILE A 265 -4.94 -19.12 -3.88
CA ILE A 265 -5.78 -18.12 -3.20
C ILE A 265 -6.20 -18.61 -1.82
N PHE A 266 -6.61 -19.87 -1.68
CA PHE A 266 -6.92 -20.46 -0.38
C PHE A 266 -5.70 -20.43 0.56
N GLY A 267 -4.53 -20.82 0.07
CA GLY A 267 -3.27 -20.75 0.82
C GLY A 267 -2.92 -19.34 1.25
N TYR A 268 -3.03 -18.37 0.34
CA TYR A 268 -2.86 -16.94 0.64
C TYR A 268 -3.82 -16.46 1.73
N LEU A 269 -5.11 -16.81 1.65
CA LEU A 269 -6.09 -16.42 2.67
C LEU A 269 -5.77 -17.02 4.03
N LEU A 270 -5.36 -18.29 4.07
CA LEU A 270 -4.98 -18.96 5.31
C LEU A 270 -3.76 -18.28 5.96
N VAL A 271 -2.72 -17.99 5.16
CA VAL A 271 -1.52 -17.25 5.58
C VAL A 271 -1.90 -15.86 6.08
N SER A 272 -2.76 -15.13 5.37
CA SER A 272 -3.18 -13.78 5.76
C SER A 272 -4.06 -13.75 6.99
N ILE A 273 -4.93 -14.74 7.21
CA ILE A 273 -5.73 -14.86 8.44
C ILE A 273 -4.82 -15.18 9.63
N ILE A 274 -3.93 -16.17 9.51
CA ILE A 274 -2.97 -16.53 10.57
C ILE A 274 -2.07 -15.34 10.90
N GLY A 275 -1.51 -14.70 9.87
CA GLY A 275 -0.67 -13.52 10.02
C GLY A 275 -1.39 -12.35 10.70
N ALA A 276 -2.64 -12.08 10.33
CA ALA A 276 -3.47 -11.06 10.95
C ALA A 276 -3.85 -11.42 12.40
N MET A 277 -4.03 -12.69 12.77
CA MET A 277 -4.20 -13.07 14.18
C MET A 277 -2.95 -12.80 15.01
N ILE A 278 -1.76 -12.89 14.42
CA ILE A 278 -0.47 -12.67 15.12
C ILE A 278 -0.15 -11.18 15.24
N PHE A 279 -0.20 -10.44 14.12
CA PHE A 279 0.28 -9.07 13.99
C PHE A 279 -0.85 -8.02 13.84
N GLN A 280 -2.12 -8.45 13.82
CA GLN A 280 -3.30 -7.59 13.66
C GLN A 280 -3.18 -6.65 12.45
N GLU A 281 -3.54 -5.38 12.60
CA GLU A 281 -3.44 -4.36 11.55
C GLU A 281 -2.01 -4.14 11.04
N ALA A 282 -0.97 -4.52 11.80
CA ALA A 282 0.40 -4.45 11.30
C ALA A 282 0.65 -5.46 10.16
N TRP A 283 -0.08 -6.59 10.11
CA TRP A 283 -0.03 -7.54 8.99
C TRP A 283 -0.42 -6.86 7.69
N PHE A 284 -1.62 -6.28 7.62
CA PHE A 284 -2.13 -5.62 6.41
C PHE A 284 -1.35 -4.35 6.05
N ARG A 285 -0.67 -3.74 7.03
CA ARG A 285 0.12 -2.53 6.81
C ARG A 285 1.52 -2.77 6.27
N ASN A 286 2.14 -3.88 6.65
CA ASN A 286 3.59 -4.11 6.46
C ASN A 286 3.96 -5.47 5.85
N ILE A 287 3.11 -6.49 5.94
CA ILE A 287 3.44 -7.88 5.56
C ILE A 287 2.58 -8.38 4.40
N ASP A 288 1.29 -8.10 4.39
CA ASP A 288 0.37 -8.57 3.34
C ASP A 288 0.72 -7.92 1.99
N PRO A 289 1.17 -8.70 0.97
CA PRO A 289 1.64 -8.12 -0.28
C PRO A 289 0.54 -7.38 -1.04
N VAL A 290 -0.69 -7.91 -1.04
CA VAL A 290 -1.83 -7.33 -1.75
C VAL A 290 -2.29 -6.03 -1.09
N SER A 291 -2.41 -6.00 0.24
CA SER A 291 -2.74 -4.77 0.96
C SER A 291 -1.68 -3.69 0.82
N VAL A 292 -0.39 -4.04 0.83
CA VAL A 292 0.70 -3.07 0.60
C VAL A 292 0.67 -2.54 -0.83
N PHE A 293 0.55 -3.42 -1.83
CA PHE A 293 0.44 -3.06 -3.24
C PHE A 293 -0.68 -2.03 -3.48
N PHE A 294 -1.90 -2.32 -3.01
CA PHE A 294 -3.04 -1.42 -3.16
C PHE A 294 -2.95 -0.16 -2.31
N ARG A 295 -2.29 -0.21 -1.15
CA ARG A 295 -2.01 0.98 -0.35
C ARG A 295 -1.14 1.96 -1.12
N PHE A 296 -0.09 1.50 -1.81
CA PHE A 296 0.77 2.38 -2.60
C PHE A 296 0.01 3.01 -3.75
N TYR A 297 -0.77 2.23 -4.51
CA TYR A 297 -1.54 2.75 -5.64
C TYR A 297 -2.66 3.70 -5.26
N SER A 298 -3.39 3.41 -4.19
CA SER A 298 -4.48 4.27 -3.70
C SER A 298 -4.03 5.69 -3.35
N ARG A 299 -2.73 5.90 -3.13
CA ARG A 299 -2.20 7.21 -2.75
C ARG A 299 -2.19 8.19 -3.90
N ALA A 300 -2.13 7.72 -5.14
CA ALA A 300 -2.30 8.56 -6.31
C ALA A 300 -3.77 8.93 -6.58
N ALA A 301 -4.73 8.32 -5.87
CA ALA A 301 -6.14 8.49 -6.16
C ALA A 301 -6.64 9.93 -5.87
N PRO A 302 -7.45 10.51 -6.78
CA PRO A 302 -8.04 11.82 -6.58
C PRO A 302 -9.12 11.80 -5.49
N LEU A 303 -9.89 10.70 -5.39
CA LEU A 303 -10.93 10.53 -4.38
C LEU A 303 -10.43 9.58 -3.29
N LYS A 304 -10.57 9.98 -2.02
CA LYS A 304 -10.18 9.15 -0.86
C LYS A 304 -11.20 9.24 0.26
N TRP A 305 -11.57 8.09 0.80
CA TRP A 305 -12.37 7.99 2.01
C TRP A 305 -11.46 7.96 3.23
N THR A 306 -11.64 8.90 4.17
CA THR A 306 -10.92 8.94 5.46
C THR A 306 -11.94 9.20 6.55
N ASN A 307 -12.11 8.25 7.48
CA ASN A 307 -13.00 8.39 8.64
C ASN A 307 -14.42 8.89 8.30
N GLY A 308 -15.04 8.35 7.25
CA GLY A 308 -16.39 8.75 6.80
C GLY A 308 -16.47 10.04 5.97
N GLN A 309 -15.36 10.75 5.79
CA GLN A 309 -15.27 11.92 4.91
C GLN A 309 -14.69 11.54 3.55
N LEU A 310 -15.25 12.12 2.48
CA LEU A 310 -14.71 11.99 1.13
C LEU A 310 -13.83 13.21 0.83
N ARG A 311 -12.53 12.97 0.70
CA ARG A 311 -11.57 13.97 0.24
C ARG A 311 -11.41 13.87 -1.27
N VAL A 312 -11.60 14.99 -1.95
CA VAL A 312 -11.30 15.17 -3.38
C VAL A 312 -10.01 15.96 -3.50
N SER A 313 -9.09 15.49 -4.32
CA SER A 313 -7.80 16.11 -4.60
C SER A 313 -7.45 15.93 -6.07
N ILE A 314 -6.54 16.74 -6.58
CA ILE A 314 -5.97 16.52 -7.91
C ILE A 314 -5.18 15.20 -7.89
N PRO A 315 -5.28 14.36 -8.93
CA PRO A 315 -4.57 13.08 -8.99
C PRO A 315 -3.10 13.21 -8.60
N ALA A 316 -2.62 12.29 -7.76
CA ALA A 316 -1.25 12.20 -7.28
C ALA A 316 -0.68 13.42 -6.52
N MET A 317 -1.43 14.52 -6.34
CA MET A 317 -0.93 15.68 -5.61
C MET A 317 -0.72 15.43 -4.12
N THR A 318 -1.38 14.41 -3.58
CA THR A 318 -1.20 13.93 -2.20
C THR A 318 0.02 13.01 -2.03
N LEU A 319 0.78 12.74 -3.09
CA LEU A 319 2.09 12.06 -3.00
C LEU A 319 3.18 13.00 -2.46
N VAL A 320 3.00 14.31 -2.64
CA VAL A 320 3.91 15.36 -2.15
C VAL A 320 3.34 15.91 -0.84
N GLY A 321 4.15 15.93 0.22
CA GLY A 321 3.78 16.58 1.49
C GLY A 321 3.81 15.70 2.74
N ASN A 322 4.15 14.41 2.65
CA ASN A 322 4.14 13.55 3.83
C ASN A 322 5.49 12.90 4.15
N SER A 323 6.56 13.08 3.39
CA SER A 323 7.87 12.51 3.76
C SER A 323 8.36 13.19 5.03
N ARG A 324 8.49 12.42 6.12
CA ARG A 324 9.04 12.91 7.38
C ARG A 324 10.50 13.22 7.15
N VAL A 325 10.80 14.46 6.82
CA VAL A 325 12.18 14.91 6.74
C VAL A 325 12.19 16.31 7.35
N ASP A 326 12.25 16.32 8.67
CA ASP A 326 12.81 17.42 9.43
C ASP A 326 13.99 16.83 10.21
N PRO A 327 15.24 17.10 9.80
CA PRO A 327 16.42 16.54 10.43
C PRO A 327 16.69 17.18 11.80
N THR A 328 15.92 18.20 12.21
CA THR A 328 16.08 18.86 13.52
C THR A 328 15.36 18.12 14.65
N VAL A 329 14.38 17.27 14.35
CA VAL A 329 13.53 16.62 15.39
C VAL A 329 14.11 15.29 15.88
N THR A 330 15.09 14.70 15.20
CA THR A 330 15.63 13.38 15.56
C THR A 330 16.56 13.37 16.79
N ASN A 331 16.89 14.52 17.38
CA ASN A 331 17.85 14.58 18.50
C ASN A 331 17.25 14.94 19.87
N GLU A 332 15.99 15.39 19.99
CA GLU A 332 15.44 15.79 21.30
C GLU A 332 14.72 14.67 22.05
N THR A 333 14.30 13.60 21.37
CA THR A 333 13.57 12.48 22.03
C THR A 333 14.47 11.44 22.71
N GLN A 334 15.79 11.64 22.72
CA GLN A 334 16.74 10.74 23.39
C GLN A 334 17.44 11.32 24.62
N HIS A 335 17.18 12.58 25.02
CA HIS A 335 17.81 13.16 26.22
C HIS A 335 16.86 13.64 27.34
N VAL A 336 15.54 13.63 27.15
CA VAL A 336 14.60 13.99 28.23
C VAL A 336 14.02 12.74 28.89
N SER A 337 14.88 11.95 29.54
CA SER A 337 14.43 10.92 30.48
C SER A 337 15.52 10.60 31.51
N SER A 338 16.16 11.62 32.09
CA SER A 338 17.00 11.49 33.28
C SER A 338 17.31 12.88 33.88
N GLU A 339 16.40 13.43 34.68
CA GLU A 339 16.68 14.45 35.71
C GLU A 339 15.37 14.64 36.51
N THR A 340 15.06 13.72 37.42
CA THR A 340 15.23 13.86 38.88
C THR A 340 14.76 15.21 39.42
N ILE A 341 13.52 15.21 39.91
CA ILE A 341 12.99 16.22 40.82
C ILE A 341 13.76 16.10 42.14
N ALA A 342 14.49 17.15 42.52
CA ALA A 342 14.92 17.38 43.89
C ALA A 342 14.78 18.87 44.22
N ASP A 343 14.25 19.06 45.42
CA ASP A 343 13.76 20.24 46.11
C ASP A 343 14.84 21.26 46.51
N GLY A 344 14.42 22.52 46.77
CA GLY A 344 15.12 23.41 47.69
C GLY A 344 15.74 24.72 47.15
N GLY A 345 15.15 25.85 47.56
CA GLY A 345 15.92 26.94 48.19
C GLY A 345 16.35 28.14 47.36
N ALA A 346 15.65 29.26 47.60
CA ALA A 346 16.13 30.65 47.69
C ALA A 346 17.44 31.08 46.99
N ASN A 347 17.36 32.08 46.11
CA ASN A 347 17.95 33.40 46.41
C ASN A 347 17.55 34.50 45.40
N GLN A 348 17.45 35.68 46.01
CA GLN A 348 17.15 37.01 45.52
C GLN A 348 18.38 37.65 44.84
N VAL A 349 18.17 38.59 43.90
CA VAL A 349 18.75 39.97 43.85
C VAL A 349 18.73 40.55 42.42
N ASP A 350 18.32 41.82 42.39
CA ASP A 350 18.08 42.79 41.31
C ASP A 350 19.21 43.07 40.30
N THR A 351 18.85 43.59 39.12
CA THR A 351 19.24 44.97 38.70
C THR A 351 18.51 45.47 37.42
N ALA A 352 17.76 46.58 37.60
CA ALA A 352 17.58 47.80 36.77
C ALA A 352 17.43 47.68 35.23
N GLU A 353 16.23 47.94 34.67
CA GLU A 353 15.72 49.22 34.14
C GLU A 353 16.28 49.67 32.78
N THR A 354 15.41 49.82 31.75
CA THR A 354 15.13 51.10 31.05
C THR A 354 14.14 50.91 29.87
N THR A 355 12.94 51.48 30.08
CA THR A 355 11.95 52.10 29.16
C THR A 355 11.27 51.33 28.02
N THR A 356 10.02 50.94 28.30
CA THR A 356 8.76 51.39 27.65
C THR A 356 8.71 51.67 26.14
N HIS A 357 7.97 50.82 25.43
CA HIS A 357 6.85 51.27 24.60
C HIS A 357 5.70 50.26 24.68
N SER A 358 4.60 50.70 25.28
CA SER A 358 3.32 49.98 25.33
C SER A 358 2.62 50.07 23.96
N GLN A 359 2.45 48.94 23.29
CA GLN A 359 1.34 48.75 22.35
C GLN A 359 0.54 47.54 22.80
N SER A 360 -0.66 47.84 23.29
CA SER A 360 -1.76 46.92 23.47
C SER A 360 -2.03 46.14 22.18
N GLN A 361 -1.67 44.86 22.15
CA GLN A 361 -2.23 43.93 21.18
C GLN A 361 -3.22 43.02 21.90
N SER A 362 -4.46 43.21 21.46
CA SER A 362 -5.63 42.39 21.68
C SER A 362 -5.33 40.90 21.62
N GLU A 363 -5.53 40.26 22.76
CA GLU A 363 -5.79 38.85 22.92
C GLU A 363 -7.12 38.52 22.20
N TYR A 364 -7.03 38.13 20.93
CA TYR A 364 -8.19 37.67 20.16
C TYR A 364 -7.76 36.59 19.16
N THR A 365 -8.20 35.36 19.43
CA THR A 365 -8.35 34.21 18.53
C THR A 365 -7.08 33.62 17.88
N ASP A 366 -6.35 32.78 18.62
CA ASP A 366 -5.38 31.81 18.03
C ASP A 366 -5.79 30.34 18.22
N SER A 367 -6.90 30.06 18.90
CA SER A 367 -7.39 28.71 19.20
C SER A 367 -8.17 28.04 18.06
N ALA A 368 -8.62 28.79 17.04
CA ALA A 368 -9.31 28.25 15.86
C ALA A 368 -8.33 27.87 14.71
N ALA A 369 -7.15 28.49 14.67
CA ALA A 369 -6.12 28.19 13.67
C ALA A 369 -5.24 26.98 14.05
N SER A 370 -5.07 26.72 15.36
CA SER A 370 -4.38 25.52 15.84
C SER A 370 -5.20 24.24 15.63
N SER A 371 -6.51 24.27 15.92
CA SER A 371 -7.39 23.11 15.76
C SER A 371 -7.60 22.70 14.29
N SER A 372 -7.62 23.66 13.37
CA SER A 372 -7.73 23.39 11.93
C SER A 372 -6.41 22.90 11.30
N SER A 373 -5.25 23.33 11.83
CA SER A 373 -3.94 22.84 11.39
C SER A 373 -3.56 21.49 11.99
N GLU A 374 -4.04 21.15 13.20
CA GLU A 374 -3.90 19.80 13.79
C GLU A 374 -4.71 18.74 13.02
N CYS A 375 -5.94 19.06 12.60
CA CYS A 375 -6.78 18.14 11.81
C CYS A 375 -6.24 17.87 10.38
N LEU A 376 -5.34 18.70 9.86
CA LEU A 376 -4.73 18.51 8.53
C LEU A 376 -3.49 17.61 8.54
N ARG A 377 -2.96 17.25 9.72
CA ARG A 377 -1.72 16.47 9.90
C ARG A 377 -1.87 14.94 9.85
N GLU A 378 -3.04 14.41 9.49
CA GLU A 378 -3.39 13.03 9.88
C GLU A 378 -3.04 11.91 8.89
N SER A 379 -2.34 12.19 7.79
CA SER A 379 -1.89 11.12 6.88
C SER A 379 -0.41 10.81 7.10
N PRO A 380 -0.04 9.65 7.67
CA PRO A 380 1.36 9.29 7.84
C PRO A 380 2.11 9.24 6.48
N PRO A 381 3.43 9.49 6.49
CA PRO A 381 4.29 9.38 5.31
C PRO A 381 4.03 8.09 4.54
N LEU A 382 4.06 8.19 3.20
CA LEU A 382 3.86 7.00 2.36
C LEU A 382 5.12 6.14 2.31
N ILE A 383 6.25 6.80 2.07
CA ILE A 383 7.58 6.20 1.99
C ILE A 383 8.33 6.74 3.20
N GLU A 384 8.49 5.88 4.18
CA GLU A 384 9.18 6.18 5.44
C GLU A 384 10.62 5.70 5.40
N ASP A 385 10.89 4.64 4.63
CA ASP A 385 12.18 3.98 4.62
C ASP A 385 12.54 3.36 3.26
N ARG A 386 13.70 2.70 3.22
CA ARG A 386 14.23 2.02 2.04
C ARG A 386 13.37 0.86 1.53
N SER A 387 12.59 0.22 2.39
CA SER A 387 11.69 -0.87 2.00
C SER A 387 10.49 -0.34 1.20
N ASP A 388 10.06 0.89 1.48
CA ASP A 388 9.01 1.55 0.71
C ASP A 388 9.48 1.98 -0.68
N VAL A 389 10.72 2.46 -0.76
CA VAL A 389 11.39 2.70 -2.05
C VAL A 389 11.45 1.41 -2.86
N ALA A 390 11.80 0.29 -2.20
CA ALA A 390 11.86 -1.01 -2.83
C ALA A 390 10.49 -1.47 -3.35
N VAL A 391 9.41 -1.26 -2.60
CA VAL A 391 8.04 -1.50 -3.07
C VAL A 391 7.70 -0.62 -4.26
N ALA A 392 7.96 0.69 -4.22
CA ALA A 392 7.67 1.60 -5.33
C ALA A 392 8.42 1.20 -6.62
N ILE A 393 9.67 0.76 -6.49
CA ILE A 393 10.47 0.24 -7.62
C ILE A 393 9.91 -1.08 -8.13
N MET A 394 9.44 -1.96 -7.24
CA MET A 394 8.81 -3.22 -7.63
C MET A 394 7.59 -2.99 -8.53
N LEU A 395 6.79 -1.96 -8.24
CA LEU A 395 5.61 -1.60 -9.05
C LEU A 395 5.98 -1.13 -10.47
N VAL A 396 7.18 -0.59 -10.67
CA VAL A 396 7.68 -0.22 -12.00
C VAL A 396 8.35 -1.43 -12.65
N TRP A 397 9.11 -2.20 -11.88
CA TRP A 397 9.90 -3.34 -12.34
C TRP A 397 9.05 -4.52 -12.82
N GLU A 398 7.94 -4.83 -12.14
CA GLU A 398 7.04 -5.94 -12.52
C GLU A 398 6.60 -5.84 -13.98
N LEU A 399 6.18 -4.65 -14.40
CA LEU A 399 5.76 -4.37 -15.78
C LEU A 399 6.92 -4.51 -16.78
N THR A 400 8.10 -4.01 -16.42
CA THR A 400 9.30 -4.14 -17.26
C THR A 400 9.70 -5.60 -17.44
N PHE A 401 9.68 -6.39 -16.36
CA PHE A 401 10.01 -7.81 -16.41
C PHE A 401 8.98 -8.59 -17.25
N SER A 402 7.69 -8.37 -17.01
CA SER A 402 6.60 -8.98 -17.78
C SER A 402 6.71 -8.65 -19.28
N GLY A 403 6.97 -7.39 -19.61
CA GLY A 403 7.24 -6.96 -20.98
C GLY A 403 8.49 -7.63 -21.58
N PHE A 404 9.57 -7.77 -20.81
CA PHE A 404 10.78 -8.42 -21.29
C PHE A 404 10.53 -9.89 -21.65
N VAL A 405 9.95 -10.69 -20.74
CA VAL A 405 9.78 -12.14 -20.96
C VAL A 405 8.78 -12.49 -22.06
N THR A 406 7.93 -11.53 -22.45
CA THR A 406 6.90 -11.67 -23.50
C THR A 406 7.33 -11.10 -24.85
N THR A 407 8.62 -10.78 -25.04
CA THR A 407 9.17 -10.31 -26.32
C THR A 407 10.05 -11.36 -26.99
N THR A 408 10.16 -11.28 -28.32
CA THR A 408 11.05 -12.14 -29.11
C THR A 408 12.52 -12.07 -28.63
N GLN A 409 13.01 -10.88 -28.30
CA GLN A 409 14.37 -10.65 -27.80
C GLN A 409 14.58 -11.21 -26.40
N GLY A 410 13.63 -10.96 -25.48
CA GLY A 410 13.70 -11.54 -24.14
C GLY A 410 13.67 -13.07 -24.20
N GLY A 411 12.81 -13.64 -25.03
CA GLY A 411 12.78 -15.08 -25.29
C GLY A 411 14.09 -15.64 -25.85
N ALA A 412 14.76 -14.92 -26.76
CA ALA A 412 16.07 -15.34 -27.28
C ALA A 412 17.16 -15.36 -26.20
N ILE A 413 17.18 -14.35 -25.32
CA ILE A 413 18.12 -14.30 -24.18
C ILE A 413 17.87 -15.49 -23.25
N ILE A 414 16.62 -15.76 -22.89
CA ILE A 414 16.27 -16.87 -22.00
C ILE A 414 16.69 -18.21 -22.62
N ARG A 415 16.41 -18.45 -23.91
CA ARG A 415 16.86 -19.66 -24.62
C ARG A 415 18.37 -19.81 -24.62
N THR A 416 19.12 -18.71 -24.76
CA THR A 416 20.58 -18.72 -24.74
C THR A 416 21.11 -19.12 -23.36
N ILE A 417 20.56 -18.55 -22.29
CA ILE A 417 20.96 -18.87 -20.91
C ILE A 417 20.63 -20.33 -20.58
N VAL A 418 19.44 -20.81 -20.96
CA VAL A 418 19.03 -22.21 -20.74
C VAL A 418 19.88 -23.18 -21.55
N ALA A 419 20.24 -22.84 -22.80
CA ALA A 419 21.17 -23.62 -23.61
C ALA A 419 22.58 -23.71 -22.99
N GLY A 420 22.96 -22.74 -22.15
CA GLY A 420 24.16 -22.78 -21.32
C GLY A 420 24.09 -23.70 -20.10
N GLY A 421 22.97 -24.40 -19.89
CA GLY A 421 22.79 -25.40 -18.83
C GLY A 421 22.09 -24.89 -17.56
N ILE A 422 21.66 -23.63 -17.51
CA ILE A 422 20.92 -23.09 -16.36
C ILE A 422 19.44 -23.47 -16.49
N PRO A 423 18.80 -24.08 -15.47
CA PRO A 423 17.39 -24.42 -15.54
C PRO A 423 16.50 -23.20 -15.81
N PRO A 424 15.38 -23.34 -16.56
CA PRO A 424 14.48 -22.22 -16.86
C PRO A 424 14.02 -21.46 -15.62
N VAL A 425 13.56 -22.16 -14.57
CA VAL A 425 13.12 -21.54 -13.31
C VAL A 425 14.21 -20.66 -12.71
N ILE A 426 15.45 -21.14 -12.66
CA ILE A 426 16.57 -20.37 -12.12
C ILE A 426 16.92 -19.19 -13.03
N THR A 427 16.80 -19.36 -14.35
CA THR A 427 17.00 -18.29 -15.34
C THR A 427 16.02 -17.16 -15.12
N TYR A 428 14.71 -17.46 -15.10
CA TYR A 428 13.66 -16.48 -14.85
C TYR A 428 13.87 -15.80 -13.49
N LEU A 429 14.30 -16.53 -12.44
CA LEU A 429 14.39 -16.01 -11.07
C LEU A 429 15.57 -15.06 -10.96
N SER A 430 16.69 -15.45 -11.56
CA SER A 430 17.90 -14.64 -11.62
C SER A 430 17.67 -13.35 -12.40
N LEU A 431 16.96 -13.42 -13.53
CA LEU A 431 16.58 -12.24 -14.31
C LEU A 431 15.62 -11.33 -13.53
N PHE A 432 14.63 -11.91 -12.84
CA PHE A 432 13.65 -11.15 -12.08
C PHE A 432 14.28 -10.42 -10.89
N ILE A 433 15.09 -11.12 -10.09
CA ILE A 433 15.78 -10.54 -8.93
C ILE A 433 16.90 -9.60 -9.40
N GLY A 434 17.70 -10.01 -10.38
CA GLY A 434 18.84 -9.23 -10.88
C GLY A 434 18.40 -7.90 -11.50
N GLY A 435 17.34 -7.92 -12.30
CA GLY A 435 16.79 -6.69 -12.86
C GLY A 435 16.16 -5.77 -11.80
N PHE A 436 15.47 -6.32 -10.81
CA PHE A 436 14.98 -5.54 -9.67
C PHE A 436 16.14 -4.87 -8.90
N ILE A 437 17.19 -5.62 -8.57
CA ILE A 437 18.38 -5.09 -7.88
C ILE A 437 19.01 -3.98 -8.71
N THR A 438 19.04 -4.13 -10.04
CA THR A 438 19.58 -3.12 -10.95
C THR A 438 18.77 -1.82 -10.89
N PHE A 439 17.45 -1.89 -10.95
CA PHE A 439 16.57 -0.72 -10.82
C PHE A 439 16.70 -0.11 -9.42
N TYR A 440 16.64 -0.93 -8.37
CA TYR A 440 16.80 -0.46 -6.99
C TYR A 440 18.13 0.27 -6.78
N ALA A 441 19.23 -0.32 -7.22
CA ALA A 441 20.57 0.24 -7.10
C ALA A 441 20.73 1.53 -7.93
N ALA A 442 20.17 1.59 -9.14
CA ALA A 442 20.20 2.81 -9.96
C ALA A 442 19.49 3.98 -9.27
N PHE A 443 18.34 3.74 -8.65
CA PHE A 443 17.59 4.77 -7.94
C PHE A 443 18.29 5.23 -6.64
N VAL A 444 18.87 4.29 -5.86
CA VAL A 444 19.69 4.64 -4.69
C VAL A 444 20.96 5.40 -5.11
N LEU A 445 21.57 5.02 -6.23
CA LEU A 445 22.73 5.72 -6.79
C LEU A 445 22.37 7.15 -7.18
N ALA A 446 21.17 7.41 -7.70
CA ALA A 446 20.70 8.77 -7.95
C ALA A 446 20.66 9.60 -6.66
N GLY A 447 20.14 9.05 -5.56
CA GLY A 447 20.15 9.72 -4.25
C GLY A 447 21.57 10.01 -3.73
N ARG A 448 22.49 9.06 -3.88
CA ARG A 448 23.91 9.24 -3.54
C ARG A 448 24.58 10.33 -4.38
N ILE A 449 24.36 10.32 -5.70
CA ILE A 449 24.91 11.34 -6.60
C ILE A 449 24.34 12.72 -6.27
N ALA A 450 23.04 12.82 -5.96
CA ALA A 450 22.39 14.07 -5.59
C ALA A 450 22.98 14.62 -4.28
N SER A 451 23.05 13.81 -3.23
CA SER A 451 23.60 14.21 -1.92
C SER A 451 25.07 14.63 -2.03
N ASN A 452 25.90 13.89 -2.78
CA ASN A 452 27.33 14.20 -2.93
C ASN A 452 27.63 15.44 -3.79
N ARG A 453 26.74 15.80 -4.73
CA ARG A 453 26.94 16.96 -5.63
C ARG A 453 26.36 18.26 -5.10
N LEU A 454 25.56 18.20 -4.04
CA LEU A 454 24.91 19.36 -3.45
C LEU A 454 25.51 19.66 -2.09
N LEU A 455 25.63 20.95 -1.77
CA LEU A 455 25.84 21.38 -0.39
C LEU A 455 24.50 21.28 0.33
N THR A 456 24.24 20.14 0.97
CA THR A 456 22.96 19.83 1.63
C THR A 456 23.16 19.08 2.94
N THR A 457 22.21 19.24 3.87
CA THR A 457 22.11 18.47 5.11
C THR A 457 21.33 17.16 4.93
N TRP A 458 20.69 16.96 3.76
CA TRP A 458 19.94 15.73 3.47
C TRP A 458 20.88 14.59 3.11
N SER A 459 20.72 13.45 3.78
CA SER A 459 21.46 12.24 3.43
C SER A 459 20.99 11.66 2.09
N ALA A 460 21.81 10.80 1.50
CA ALA A 460 21.43 10.07 0.28
C ALA A 460 20.14 9.25 0.47
N ASP A 461 19.90 8.74 1.68
CA ASP A 461 18.70 7.96 2.01
C ASP A 461 17.47 8.84 2.11
N ASP A 462 17.59 10.01 2.75
CA ASP A 462 16.51 10.99 2.84
C ASP A 462 16.05 11.42 1.45
N LEU A 463 16.99 11.71 0.55
CA LEU A 463 16.68 12.08 -0.82
C LEU A 463 16.04 10.89 -1.58
N THR A 464 16.58 9.69 -1.42
CA THR A 464 16.01 8.49 -2.08
C THR A 464 14.56 8.27 -1.65
N VAL A 465 14.28 8.36 -0.34
CA VAL A 465 12.93 8.23 0.22
C VAL A 465 12.02 9.35 -0.26
N ALA A 466 12.51 10.60 -0.27
CA ALA A 466 11.69 11.75 -0.63
C ALA A 466 11.28 11.76 -2.11
N PHE A 467 12.14 11.31 -3.03
CA PHE A 467 11.85 11.29 -4.46
C PHE A 467 11.09 10.04 -4.94
N ALA A 468 11.09 8.94 -4.18
CA ALA A 468 10.42 7.70 -4.55
C ALA A 468 8.90 7.78 -4.84
N PRO A 469 8.09 8.69 -4.24
CA PRO A 469 6.66 8.79 -4.58
C PRO A 469 6.41 9.10 -6.05
N SER A 470 7.35 9.75 -6.75
CA SER A 470 7.27 9.99 -8.20
C SER A 470 7.16 8.70 -9.02
N LEU A 471 7.78 7.61 -8.56
CA LEU A 471 7.72 6.29 -9.22
C LEU A 471 6.31 5.70 -9.18
N ILE A 472 5.52 6.01 -8.14
CA ILE A 472 4.13 5.54 -8.02
C ILE A 472 3.27 6.17 -9.12
N ALA A 473 3.47 7.46 -9.43
CA ALA A 473 2.77 8.11 -10.52
C ALA A 473 3.10 7.48 -11.89
N ILE A 474 4.37 7.12 -12.12
CA ILE A 474 4.79 6.36 -13.31
C ILE A 474 4.06 5.01 -13.35
N ALA A 475 4.12 4.23 -12.28
CA ALA A 475 3.51 2.91 -12.21
C ALA A 475 2.00 2.94 -12.46
N VAL A 476 1.27 3.93 -11.91
CA VAL A 476 -0.17 4.12 -12.15
C VAL A 476 -0.47 4.32 -13.64
N GLY A 477 0.29 5.21 -14.30
CA GLY A 477 0.10 5.48 -15.74
C GLY A 477 0.35 4.25 -16.59
N TYR A 478 1.40 3.48 -16.30
CA TYR A 478 1.68 2.24 -17.01
C TYR A 478 0.64 1.15 -16.76
N HIS A 479 0.18 0.97 -15.52
CA HIS A 479 -0.87 -0.01 -15.22
C HIS A 479 -2.17 0.33 -15.94
N LEU A 480 -2.59 1.60 -15.96
CA LEU A 480 -3.77 2.01 -16.73
C LEU A 480 -3.61 1.71 -18.23
N ALA A 481 -2.44 2.00 -18.79
CA ALA A 481 -2.14 1.68 -20.19
C ALA A 481 -2.21 0.17 -20.50
N HIS A 482 -1.89 -0.69 -19.53
CA HIS A 482 -1.89 -2.13 -19.73
C HIS A 482 -3.27 -2.77 -19.48
N TYR A 483 -3.99 -2.32 -18.46
CA TYR A 483 -5.18 -3.01 -17.96
C TYR A 483 -6.52 -2.45 -18.44
N VAL A 484 -6.60 -1.19 -18.92
CA VAL A 484 -7.88 -0.60 -19.34
C VAL A 484 -8.47 -1.33 -20.54
N GLY A 485 -7.69 -1.58 -21.60
CA GLY A 485 -8.16 -2.32 -22.77
C GLY A 485 -8.58 -3.75 -22.41
N PHE A 486 -7.76 -4.45 -21.62
CA PHE A 486 -8.05 -5.79 -21.12
C PHE A 486 -9.36 -5.85 -20.31
N PHE A 487 -9.53 -4.91 -19.38
CA PHE A 487 -10.73 -4.81 -18.56
C PHE A 487 -11.98 -4.55 -19.40
N LEU A 488 -11.93 -3.59 -20.32
CA LEU A 488 -13.06 -3.27 -21.20
C LEU A 488 -13.42 -4.47 -22.07
N SER A 489 -12.42 -5.12 -22.67
CA SER A 489 -12.62 -6.30 -23.53
C SER A 489 -13.32 -7.45 -22.78
N LEU A 490 -12.91 -7.73 -21.54
CA LEU A 490 -13.48 -8.80 -20.72
C LEU A 490 -14.67 -8.38 -19.85
N SER A 491 -15.10 -7.12 -19.91
CA SER A 491 -16.17 -6.61 -19.03
C SER A 491 -17.49 -7.38 -19.13
N PRO A 492 -17.97 -7.85 -20.31
CA PRO A 492 -19.19 -8.66 -20.37
C PRO A 492 -19.00 -10.03 -19.72
N SER A 493 -17.89 -10.70 -20.02
CA SER A 493 -17.53 -11.99 -19.40
C SER A 493 -17.39 -11.88 -17.88
N LEU A 494 -16.83 -10.76 -17.39
CA LEU A 494 -16.74 -10.48 -15.95
C LEU A 494 -18.12 -10.27 -15.34
N PHE A 495 -19.00 -9.53 -16.00
CA PHE A 495 -20.37 -9.34 -15.54
C PHE A 495 -21.10 -10.68 -15.39
N ASP A 496 -21.02 -11.55 -16.40
CA ASP A 496 -21.62 -12.89 -16.37
C ASP A 496 -21.03 -13.77 -15.25
N ALA A 497 -19.70 -13.75 -15.09
CA ALA A 497 -19.01 -14.49 -14.03
C ALA A 497 -19.40 -14.05 -12.61
N VAL A 498 -19.72 -12.76 -12.42
CA VAL A 498 -20.15 -12.22 -11.12
C VAL A 498 -21.63 -12.47 -10.86
N VAL A 499 -22.50 -12.31 -11.87
CA VAL A 499 -23.96 -12.45 -11.72
C VAL A 499 -24.39 -13.91 -11.69
N SER A 500 -23.78 -14.78 -12.50
CA SER A 500 -24.12 -16.20 -12.62
C SER A 500 -22.88 -17.12 -12.47
N PRO A 501 -22.16 -17.07 -11.34
CA PRO A 501 -20.86 -17.75 -11.17
C PRO A 501 -20.91 -19.28 -11.29
N PHE A 502 -22.06 -19.89 -10.99
CA PHE A 502 -22.26 -21.34 -11.03
C PHE A 502 -22.75 -21.86 -12.39
N ALA A 503 -23.27 -20.97 -13.23
CA ALA A 503 -23.76 -21.28 -14.57
C ALA A 503 -23.39 -20.17 -15.56
N PRO A 504 -22.08 -19.86 -15.74
CA PRO A 504 -21.68 -18.87 -16.73
C PRO A 504 -22.05 -19.34 -18.14
N PRO A 505 -22.33 -18.41 -19.08
CA PRO A 505 -22.60 -18.77 -20.47
C PRO A 505 -21.48 -19.63 -21.07
N SER A 506 -21.86 -20.64 -21.86
CA SER A 506 -20.90 -21.52 -22.53
C SER A 506 -20.04 -20.77 -23.57
N ASN A 507 -20.57 -19.68 -24.12
CA ASN A 507 -19.90 -18.81 -25.09
C ASN A 507 -19.62 -17.45 -24.43
N PRO A 508 -18.46 -17.24 -23.81
CA PRO A 508 -18.12 -15.98 -23.15
C PRO A 508 -18.01 -14.86 -24.18
N ILE A 509 -18.61 -13.71 -23.87
CA ILE A 509 -18.59 -12.54 -24.75
C ILE A 509 -17.33 -11.71 -24.46
N ILE A 510 -16.53 -11.48 -25.49
CA ILE A 510 -15.34 -10.62 -25.45
C ILE A 510 -15.59 -9.46 -26.41
N LEU A 511 -15.37 -8.23 -25.94
CA LEU A 511 -15.48 -7.04 -26.78
C LEU A 511 -14.20 -6.86 -27.60
N THR A 512 -14.36 -6.81 -28.92
CA THR A 512 -13.34 -6.31 -29.84
C THR A 512 -13.34 -4.78 -29.78
N LEU A 513 -12.26 -4.21 -29.26
CA LEU A 513 -12.17 -2.76 -29.07
C LEU A 513 -11.73 -2.07 -30.38
N PRO A 514 -12.29 -0.90 -30.70
CA PRO A 514 -11.80 -0.11 -31.83
C PRO A 514 -10.30 0.22 -31.70
N ALA A 515 -9.57 0.24 -32.82
CA ALA A 515 -8.11 0.44 -32.83
C ALA A 515 -7.66 1.72 -32.11
N TRP A 516 -8.48 2.78 -32.12
CA TRP A 516 -8.16 4.05 -31.45
C TRP A 516 -8.13 3.95 -29.92
N ILE A 517 -8.73 2.92 -29.31
CA ILE A 517 -8.65 2.69 -27.86
C ILE A 517 -7.20 2.44 -27.44
N SER A 518 -6.38 1.82 -28.29
CA SER A 518 -4.95 1.60 -28.01
C SER A 518 -4.15 2.91 -27.92
N ALA A 519 -4.65 4.01 -28.50
CA ALA A 519 -4.01 5.33 -28.38
C ALA A 519 -4.02 5.85 -26.93
N PHE A 520 -4.99 5.43 -26.11
CA PHE A 520 -4.99 5.76 -24.67
C PHE A 520 -3.80 5.19 -23.92
N ASN A 521 -3.17 4.11 -24.41
CA ASN A 521 -1.98 3.55 -23.77
C ASN A 521 -0.87 4.61 -23.72
N ILE A 522 -0.65 5.32 -24.84
CA ILE A 522 0.32 6.41 -24.92
C ILE A 522 -0.10 7.56 -24.00
N VAL A 523 -1.38 7.92 -23.98
CA VAL A 523 -1.90 9.00 -23.12
C VAL A 523 -1.67 8.69 -21.65
N PHE A 524 -2.03 7.50 -21.17
CA PHE A 524 -1.85 7.11 -19.76
C PHE A 524 -0.38 7.07 -19.35
N VAL A 525 0.51 6.55 -20.21
CA VAL A 525 1.96 6.57 -19.97
C VAL A 525 2.47 8.00 -19.90
N LEU A 526 2.15 8.86 -20.88
CA LEU A 526 2.61 10.26 -20.90
C LEU A 526 2.10 11.03 -19.68
N VAL A 527 0.80 10.95 -19.37
CA VAL A 527 0.21 11.62 -18.20
C VAL A 527 0.86 11.14 -16.90
N GLY A 528 1.09 9.83 -16.75
CA GLY A 528 1.80 9.28 -15.59
C GLY A 528 3.20 9.87 -15.41
N HIS A 529 3.96 10.04 -16.50
CA HIS A 529 5.29 10.67 -16.46
C HIS A 529 5.23 12.17 -16.18
N LEU A 530 4.29 12.90 -16.76
CA LEU A 530 4.10 14.33 -16.48
C LEU A 530 3.80 14.57 -15.00
N ILE A 531 2.92 13.75 -14.43
CA ILE A 531 2.61 13.78 -13.00
C ILE A 531 3.84 13.39 -12.17
N ALA A 532 4.60 12.38 -12.57
CA ALA A 532 5.80 11.96 -11.86
C ALA A 532 6.88 13.05 -11.83
N ILE A 533 7.10 13.72 -12.97
CA ILE A 533 7.98 14.88 -13.09
C ILE A 533 7.50 15.99 -12.17
N TRP A 534 6.21 16.30 -12.19
CA TRP A 534 5.63 17.30 -11.30
C TRP A 534 5.87 16.95 -9.82
N VAL A 535 5.60 15.71 -9.42
CA VAL A 535 5.83 15.21 -8.05
C VAL A 535 7.30 15.35 -7.65
N ALA A 536 8.24 14.93 -8.51
CA ALA A 536 9.67 15.05 -8.24
C ALA A 536 10.11 16.53 -8.12
N HIS A 537 9.64 17.39 -9.02
CA HIS A 537 9.95 18.81 -9.03
C HIS A 537 9.40 19.51 -7.79
N SER A 538 8.15 19.25 -7.42
CA SER A 538 7.53 19.78 -6.20
C SER A 538 8.26 19.34 -4.93
N THR A 539 8.63 18.05 -4.83
CA THR A 539 9.44 17.53 -3.73
C THR A 539 10.77 18.28 -3.63
N ALA A 540 11.47 18.49 -4.74
CA ALA A 540 12.72 19.23 -4.75
C ALA A 540 12.56 20.67 -4.22
N TYR A 541 11.48 21.35 -4.60
CA TYR A 541 11.20 22.73 -4.15
C TYR A 541 10.73 22.83 -2.69
N GLN A 542 10.23 21.74 -2.11
CA GLN A 542 9.93 21.63 -0.68
C GLN A 542 11.19 21.38 0.15
N LEU A 543 12.09 20.51 -0.33
CA LEU A 543 13.30 20.13 0.41
C LEU A 543 14.40 21.20 0.40
N PHE A 544 14.52 21.98 -0.69
CA PHE A 544 15.64 22.88 -0.90
C PHE A 544 15.20 24.35 -0.92
N PRO A 545 15.71 25.20 -0.01
CA PRO A 545 15.43 26.64 -0.01
C PRO A 545 15.93 27.38 -1.26
N SER A 546 17.03 26.93 -1.86
CA SER A 546 17.58 27.52 -3.08
C SER A 546 16.98 26.90 -4.35
N ARG A 547 16.55 27.75 -5.29
CA ARG A 547 16.00 27.31 -6.59
C ARG A 547 17.00 26.47 -7.38
N LEU A 548 18.27 26.89 -7.43
CA LEU A 548 19.30 26.19 -8.19
C LEU A 548 19.65 24.85 -7.55
N GLN A 549 19.64 24.76 -6.22
CA GLN A 549 19.83 23.49 -5.53
C GLN A 549 18.65 22.54 -5.76
N ALA A 550 17.40 23.03 -5.69
CA ALA A 550 16.20 22.25 -6.01
C ALA A 550 16.25 21.69 -7.44
N ILE A 551 16.60 22.51 -8.43
CA ILE A 551 16.71 22.07 -9.83
C ILE A 551 17.83 21.03 -9.99
N ARG A 552 18.99 21.24 -9.36
CA ARG A 552 20.13 20.31 -9.48
C ARG A 552 19.89 18.98 -8.76
N SER A 553 19.08 18.96 -7.69
CA SER A 553 18.83 17.74 -6.91
C SER A 553 17.99 16.71 -7.63
N GLN A 554 17.12 17.13 -8.54
CA GLN A 554 16.30 16.21 -9.33
C GLN A 554 17.03 15.61 -10.54
N TYR A 555 18.15 16.16 -11.01
CA TYR A 555 18.81 15.67 -12.23
C TYR A 555 19.17 14.17 -12.21
N PRO A 556 19.78 13.62 -11.13
CA PRO A 556 20.08 12.19 -11.09
C PRO A 556 18.82 11.32 -11.12
N PHE A 557 17.76 11.73 -10.43
CA PHE A 557 16.49 11.01 -10.39
C PHE A 557 15.77 11.04 -11.73
N ILE A 558 15.67 12.22 -12.37
CA ILE A 558 15.09 12.38 -13.71
C ILE A 558 15.84 11.50 -14.71
N PHE A 559 17.17 11.47 -14.65
CA PHE A 559 17.97 10.63 -15.54
C PHE A 559 17.65 9.14 -15.38
N VAL A 560 17.57 8.65 -14.13
CA VAL A 560 17.20 7.26 -13.85
C VAL A 560 15.77 6.93 -14.29
N MET A 561 14.82 7.80 -13.97
CA MET A 561 13.42 7.63 -14.37
C MET A 561 13.27 7.62 -15.90
N MET A 562 13.99 8.50 -16.61
CA MET A 562 14.03 8.50 -18.07
C MET A 562 14.64 7.21 -18.62
N GLY A 563 15.67 6.67 -17.96
CA GLY A 563 16.23 5.35 -18.29
C GLY A 563 15.19 4.24 -18.20
N TYR A 564 14.41 4.19 -17.12
CA TYR A 564 13.32 3.22 -16.96
C TYR A 564 12.28 3.35 -18.06
N THR A 565 11.92 4.59 -18.43
CA THR A 565 10.98 4.83 -19.52
C THR A 565 11.53 4.37 -20.87
N ILE A 566 12.80 4.68 -21.17
CA ILE A 566 13.43 4.29 -22.44
C ILE A 566 13.45 2.77 -22.56
N VAL A 567 13.80 2.05 -21.49
CA VAL A 567 13.76 0.58 -21.47
C VAL A 567 12.33 0.08 -21.71
N SER A 568 11.34 0.64 -21.02
CA SER A 568 9.93 0.23 -21.19
C SER A 568 9.39 0.54 -22.60
N LEU A 569 9.66 1.72 -23.17
CA LEU A 569 9.26 2.07 -24.55
C LEU A 569 9.98 1.20 -25.58
N TRP A 570 11.25 0.87 -25.33
CA TRP A 570 11.99 -0.07 -26.17
C TRP A 570 11.31 -1.43 -26.15
N LEU A 571 11.00 -1.99 -24.97
CA LEU A 571 10.29 -3.28 -24.83
C LEU A 571 8.94 -3.28 -25.53
N ILE A 572 8.14 -2.23 -25.39
CA ILE A 572 6.84 -2.09 -26.07
C ILE A 572 6.98 -2.06 -27.60
N SER A 573 8.11 -1.57 -28.12
CA SER A 573 8.37 -1.53 -29.56
C SER A 573 8.83 -2.87 -30.15
N LEU A 574 9.10 -3.88 -29.30
CA LEU A 574 9.58 -5.18 -29.72
C LEU A 574 8.41 -6.11 -30.11
N PRO A 575 8.60 -7.02 -31.08
CA PRO A 575 7.61 -8.03 -31.39
C PRO A 575 7.36 -8.93 -30.19
N THR A 576 6.09 -9.16 -29.89
CA THR A 576 5.65 -10.05 -28.81
C THR A 576 5.92 -11.52 -29.17
N ALA A 577 6.13 -12.35 -28.16
CA ALA A 577 6.33 -13.78 -28.27
C ALA A 577 5.78 -14.49 -27.03
N THR A 578 5.44 -15.77 -27.19
CA THR A 578 5.20 -16.62 -26.02
C THR A 578 6.52 -16.81 -25.25
N PRO A 579 6.52 -16.63 -23.91
CA PRO A 579 7.72 -16.86 -23.11
C PRO A 579 8.22 -18.31 -23.30
N PRO A 580 9.54 -18.52 -23.47
CA PRO A 580 10.11 -19.84 -23.73
C PRO A 580 10.15 -20.74 -22.49
N PHE A 581 9.97 -22.05 -22.66
CA PHE A 581 9.96 -23.05 -21.56
C PHE A 581 8.87 -22.80 -20.52
N VAL A 582 7.85 -22.08 -20.94
CA VAL A 582 6.71 -21.62 -20.17
C VAL A 582 5.47 -22.09 -20.92
N GLY A 583 4.98 -23.29 -20.60
CA GLY A 583 3.82 -23.91 -21.24
C GLY A 583 3.42 -25.23 -20.59
#